data_AF-A0A2V1HYA8-F1
#
_entry.id   AF-A0A2V1HYA8-F1
#
_cell.length_a   1.000
_cell.length_b   1.000
_cell.length_c   1.000
_cell.angle_alpha   90.00
_cell.angle_beta   90.00
_cell.angle_gamma   90.00
#
_symmetry.space_group_name_H-M   'P 1'
#
loop_
_entity.id
_entity.type
_entity.pdbx_description
1 polymer ?
#
loop_
_entity_poly.entity_id
_entity_poly.type
_entity_poly.pdbx_seq_one_letter_code
_entity_poly.pdbx_strand_id
1 'polypeptide(L)'
;MGVHELLRDDEARGRAADAAGAQQRQRCRRDGHARGDGAPRRGHARLRALGDAPTGGRVNSGFVRVGDLIERDFSAEEVDVLTSLAVGLDDTLDAAEGDDPVLDRLLPAAYGDDDPEASAEFARFTRERIAEAKRGRLTRLLLLSADEHGDGSRLSLDEAAAQEWLLALNDIRLALAARIGVDRLGDPRLGPIGDVYDWLGWLQSGLLDTVDG
;
A
#
# COMPACT_ATOMS: atom_id res chain seq x y z
N MET A 1 -2.99 -43.38 50.44
CA MET A 1 -3.06 -44.69 49.75
C MET A 1 -3.29 -44.39 48.28
N GLY A 2 -2.37 -44.52 47.33
CA GLY A 2 -0.99 -44.98 47.33
C GLY A 2 -0.32 -44.39 46.08
N VAL A 3 0.97 -44.15 46.22
CA VAL A 3 1.92 -43.70 45.19
C VAL A 3 2.16 -44.80 44.15
N HIS A 4 2.41 -44.43 42.89
CA HIS A 4 3.33 -45.20 42.04
C HIS A 4 4.31 -44.26 41.36
N GLU A 5 5.56 -44.52 41.69
CA GLU A 5 6.81 -43.87 41.36
C GLU A 5 7.61 -44.83 40.43
N LEU A 6 8.73 -44.33 39.87
CA LEU A 6 9.88 -45.06 39.30
C LEU A 6 9.74 -45.53 37.82
N LEU A 7 10.68 -45.35 36.88
CA LEU A 7 12.15 -45.17 36.94
C LEU A 7 12.79 -44.81 35.56
N ARG A 8 13.91 -44.05 35.64
CA ARG A 8 15.19 -44.06 34.86
C ARG A 8 15.17 -43.86 33.34
N ASP A 9 15.87 -42.83 32.81
CA ASP A 9 17.33 -42.65 32.62
C ASP A 9 17.97 -43.67 31.66
N ASP A 10 18.56 -43.18 30.56
CA ASP A 10 20.00 -43.33 30.36
C ASP A 10 20.55 -42.37 29.29
N GLU A 11 21.66 -41.71 29.64
CA GLU A 11 22.56 -40.98 28.75
C GLU A 11 23.40 -41.97 27.92
N ALA A 12 23.80 -41.59 26.70
CA ALA A 12 25.05 -42.11 26.14
C ALA A 12 25.75 -41.05 25.25
N ARG A 13 26.88 -40.58 25.76
CA ARG A 13 27.90 -39.75 25.10
C ARG A 13 28.73 -40.57 24.10
N GLY A 14 29.25 -39.91 23.08
CA GLY A 14 30.40 -40.39 22.29
C GLY A 14 31.09 -39.24 21.54
N ARG A 15 32.32 -38.90 21.96
CA ARG A 15 33.21 -37.87 21.40
C ARG A 15 34.25 -38.48 20.43
N ALA A 16 34.86 -37.57 19.65
CA ALA A 16 36.21 -37.62 19.07
C ALA A 16 36.36 -38.45 17.76
N ALA A 17 37.24 -38.14 16.80
CA ALA A 17 38.46 -37.33 16.80
C ALA A 17 38.87 -36.96 15.34
N ASP A 18 39.57 -35.82 15.22
CA ASP A 18 40.81 -35.56 14.46
C ASP A 18 40.94 -35.78 12.93
N ALA A 19 41.05 -34.62 12.26
CA ALA A 19 42.22 -34.09 11.54
C ALA A 19 42.84 -34.79 10.29
N ALA A 20 43.23 -33.87 9.40
CA ALA A 20 44.34 -33.91 8.42
C ALA A 20 44.05 -34.41 7.00
N GLY A 21 44.38 -33.56 6.02
CA GLY A 21 44.51 -33.95 4.62
C GLY A 21 44.30 -32.80 3.63
N ALA A 22 45.23 -31.85 3.56
CA ALA A 22 45.36 -31.00 2.38
C ALA A 22 46.35 -31.66 1.42
N GLN A 23 45.95 -31.90 0.16
CA GLN A 23 46.76 -31.59 -1.02
C GLN A 23 46.04 -31.84 -2.36
N GLN A 24 46.35 -30.92 -3.29
CA GLN A 24 46.44 -31.08 -4.74
C GLN A 24 45.18 -31.07 -5.63
N ARG A 25 44.96 -29.86 -6.15
CA ARG A 25 44.77 -29.50 -7.58
C ARG A 25 44.63 -30.69 -8.55
N GLN A 26 43.48 -30.76 -9.21
CA GLN A 26 43.42 -31.12 -10.62
C GLN A 26 42.32 -30.34 -11.34
N ARG A 27 42.74 -29.59 -12.36
CA ARG A 27 41.85 -28.94 -13.33
C ARG A 27 41.26 -30.02 -14.22
N CYS A 28 39.94 -30.10 -14.28
CA CYS A 28 39.25 -30.69 -15.42
C CYS A 28 38.20 -29.67 -15.89
N ARG A 29 38.46 -29.09 -17.07
CA ARG A 29 37.45 -28.40 -17.86
C ARG A 29 36.40 -29.43 -18.28
N ARG A 30 35.13 -29.17 -18.00
CA ARG A 30 34.02 -29.72 -18.76
C ARG A 30 33.05 -28.59 -19.05
N ASP A 31 32.92 -28.31 -20.33
CA ASP A 31 31.88 -27.49 -20.91
C ASP A 31 30.51 -28.05 -20.53
N GLY A 32 29.68 -27.21 -19.94
CA GLY A 32 28.28 -27.47 -19.64
C GLY A 32 27.48 -26.23 -19.99
N HIS A 33 26.66 -26.35 -21.03
CA HIS A 33 25.85 -25.31 -21.63
C HIS A 33 24.98 -24.52 -20.64
N ALA A 34 24.75 -23.27 -21.01
CA ALA A 34 23.73 -22.39 -20.46
C ALA A 34 22.35 -23.06 -20.44
N ARG A 35 21.69 -22.98 -19.28
CA ARG A 35 20.24 -22.92 -19.18
C ARG A 35 19.92 -21.75 -18.27
N GLY A 36 19.23 -20.78 -18.85
CA GLY A 36 18.67 -19.66 -18.10
C GLY A 36 17.66 -20.17 -17.10
N ASP A 37 17.69 -19.55 -15.93
CA ASP A 37 16.52 -19.15 -15.15
C ASP A 37 17.05 -18.21 -14.06
N GLY A 38 17.56 -17.07 -14.53
CA GLY A 38 17.75 -15.89 -13.70
C GLY A 38 16.42 -15.20 -13.51
N ALA A 39 15.43 -15.88 -12.93
CA ALA A 39 14.26 -15.19 -12.40
C ALA A 39 14.77 -14.35 -11.22
N PRO A 40 14.61 -13.01 -11.22
CA PRO A 40 14.84 -12.24 -10.03
C PRO A 40 13.86 -12.79 -8.99
N ARG A 41 14.40 -13.40 -7.93
CA ARG A 41 13.62 -13.59 -6.71
C ARG A 41 13.17 -12.18 -6.33
N ARG A 42 11.85 -11.92 -6.32
CA ARG A 42 11.26 -10.71 -5.73
C ARG A 42 11.67 -10.71 -4.26
N GLY A 43 12.85 -10.16 -4.01
CA GLY A 43 13.38 -9.95 -2.68
C GLY A 43 12.40 -9.06 -1.97
N HIS A 44 12.02 -9.49 -0.77
CA HIS A 44 11.24 -8.70 0.18
C HIS A 44 11.82 -7.30 0.22
N ALA A 45 11.13 -6.37 -0.43
CA ALA A 45 11.51 -4.97 -0.46
C ALA A 45 11.55 -4.53 1.00
N ARG A 46 12.74 -4.21 1.48
CA ARG A 46 12.86 -3.50 2.74
C ARG A 46 12.20 -2.15 2.46
N LEU A 47 10.99 -1.97 3.00
CA LEU A 47 10.18 -0.76 3.00
C LEU A 47 10.91 0.34 3.78
N ARG A 48 12.10 0.71 3.33
CA ARG A 48 12.83 1.84 3.85
C ARG A 48 12.33 3.05 3.09
N ALA A 49 11.52 3.84 3.80
CA ALA A 49 11.23 5.25 3.57
C ALA A 49 10.27 5.62 2.43
N LEU A 50 8.99 5.26 2.58
CA LEU A 50 7.94 6.20 2.16
C LEU A 50 8.06 7.42 3.07
N GLY A 51 8.79 8.46 2.65
CA GLY A 51 8.83 9.76 3.33
C GLY A 51 10.04 10.12 4.22
N ASP A 52 11.10 9.31 4.35
CA ASP A 52 12.35 9.82 4.98
C ASP A 52 13.28 10.47 3.95
N ALA A 53 13.73 11.69 4.23
CA ALA A 53 14.74 12.39 3.43
C ALA A 53 16.12 11.72 3.58
N PRO A 54 16.74 11.22 2.49
CA PRO A 54 18.13 10.81 2.54
C PRO A 54 19.03 12.04 2.57
N THR A 55 19.94 12.10 3.53
CA THR A 55 21.06 13.04 3.54
C THR A 55 21.94 12.78 2.31
N GLY A 56 21.63 13.46 1.20
CA GLY A 56 22.48 13.56 0.01
C GLY A 56 21.97 12.82 -1.23
N GLY A 57 21.45 13.58 -2.20
CA GLY A 57 21.30 13.17 -3.62
C GLY A 57 19.87 13.25 -4.16
N ARG A 58 19.52 14.42 -4.75
CA ARG A 58 18.25 14.81 -5.40
C ARG A 58 16.97 14.58 -4.56
N VAL A 59 16.41 15.71 -4.14
CA VAL A 59 15.28 15.90 -3.23
C VAL A 59 14.01 15.22 -3.75
N ASN A 60 13.40 14.38 -2.92
CA ASN A 60 12.01 13.95 -3.00
C ASN A 60 11.12 15.20 -2.99
N SER A 61 10.83 15.77 -4.16
CA SER A 61 10.15 17.05 -4.27
C SER A 61 8.65 16.84 -4.12
N GLY A 62 8.05 17.49 -3.13
CA GLY A 62 6.59 17.62 -3.04
C GLY A 62 6.00 18.28 -4.29
N PHE A 63 4.71 18.59 -4.23
CA PHE A 63 4.04 19.28 -5.32
C PHE A 63 4.65 20.66 -5.57
N VAL A 64 4.77 21.03 -6.85
CA VAL A 64 5.28 22.34 -7.28
C VAL A 64 4.34 22.93 -8.30
N ARG A 65 4.02 24.22 -8.16
CA ARG A 65 3.25 24.97 -9.14
C ARG A 65 4.15 25.45 -10.29
N VAL A 66 3.79 25.11 -11.51
CA VAL A 66 4.48 25.46 -12.76
C VAL A 66 3.45 26.09 -13.71
N GLY A 67 3.33 27.42 -13.68
CA GLY A 67 2.26 28.11 -14.38
C GLY A 67 0.90 27.76 -13.78
N ASP A 68 -0.03 27.31 -14.62
CA ASP A 68 -1.38 26.87 -14.21
C ASP A 68 -1.43 25.38 -13.83
N LEU A 69 -0.28 24.70 -13.82
CA LEU A 69 -0.16 23.28 -13.53
C LEU A 69 0.50 23.03 -12.18
N ILE A 70 0.13 21.92 -11.55
CA ILE A 70 0.73 21.37 -10.34
C ILE A 70 1.40 20.06 -10.70
N GLU A 71 2.70 19.96 -10.44
CA GLU A 71 3.51 18.83 -10.86
C GLU A 71 4.20 18.14 -9.67
N ARG A 72 4.37 16.83 -9.78
CA ARG A 72 5.16 16.01 -8.84
C ARG A 72 5.69 14.77 -9.57
N ASP A 73 6.94 14.43 -9.32
CA ASP A 73 7.49 13.13 -9.72
C ASP A 73 7.16 12.07 -8.67
N PHE A 74 6.63 10.93 -9.11
CA PHE A 74 6.36 9.76 -8.28
C PHE A 74 7.39 8.67 -8.56
N SER A 75 7.90 8.01 -7.52
CA SER A 75 8.71 6.79 -7.73
C SER A 75 7.83 5.62 -8.18
N ALA A 76 8.43 4.59 -8.78
CA ALA A 76 7.69 3.38 -9.18
C ALA A 76 6.97 2.73 -7.99
N GLU A 77 7.60 2.71 -6.81
CA GLU A 77 7.00 2.16 -5.59
C GLU A 77 5.80 2.98 -5.11
N GLU A 78 5.86 4.31 -5.21
CA GLU A 78 4.72 5.18 -4.88
C GLU A 78 3.55 4.96 -5.83
N VAL A 79 3.84 4.81 -7.13
CA VAL A 79 2.83 4.49 -8.16
C VAL A 79 2.20 3.13 -7.87
N ASP A 80 2.99 2.10 -7.53
CA ASP A 80 2.49 0.77 -7.20
C ASP A 80 1.56 0.80 -5.97
N VAL A 81 1.94 1.54 -4.92
CA VAL A 81 1.12 1.68 -3.71
C VAL A 81 -0.20 2.38 -4.02
N LEU A 82 -0.17 3.52 -4.72
CA LEU A 82 -1.38 4.24 -5.10
C LEU A 82 -2.30 3.41 -5.99
N THR A 83 -1.71 2.71 -6.96
CA THR A 83 -2.43 1.82 -7.87
C THR A 83 -3.13 0.70 -7.08
N SER A 84 -2.40 0.02 -6.19
CA SER A 84 -2.96 -1.05 -5.38
C SER A 84 -4.10 -0.57 -4.48
N LEU A 85 -3.98 0.62 -3.88
CA LEU A 85 -5.00 1.19 -3.01
C LEU A 85 -6.23 1.65 -3.80
N ALA A 86 -6.04 2.29 -4.95
CA ALA A 86 -7.12 2.76 -5.80
C ALA A 86 -7.92 1.60 -6.39
N VAL A 87 -7.25 0.55 -6.88
CA VAL A 87 -7.91 -0.67 -7.37
C VAL A 87 -8.69 -1.37 -6.26
N GLY A 88 -8.08 -1.57 -5.08
CA GLY A 88 -8.78 -2.23 -3.97
C GLY A 88 -9.98 -1.43 -3.45
N LEU A 89 -9.94 -0.09 -3.55
CA LEU A 89 -11.09 0.74 -3.23
C LEU A 89 -12.14 0.69 -4.35
N ASP A 90 -11.74 0.67 -5.62
CA ASP A 90 -12.66 0.52 -6.76
C ASP A 90 -13.45 -0.78 -6.65
N ASP A 91 -12.78 -1.90 -6.37
CA ASP A 91 -13.40 -3.21 -6.16
C ASP A 91 -14.40 -3.18 -4.98
N THR A 92 -14.05 -2.47 -3.91
CA THR A 92 -14.97 -2.29 -2.76
C THR A 92 -16.21 -1.51 -3.18
N LEU A 93 -16.04 -0.43 -3.94
CA LEU A 93 -17.14 0.44 -4.39
C LEU A 93 -18.01 -0.22 -5.47
N ASP A 94 -17.44 -1.06 -6.34
CA ASP A 94 -18.15 -1.81 -7.38
C ASP A 94 -19.09 -2.87 -6.80
N ALA A 95 -18.68 -3.50 -5.69
CA ALA A 95 -19.57 -4.40 -4.95
C ALA A 95 -20.85 -3.67 -4.47
N ALA A 96 -20.74 -2.37 -4.15
CA ALA A 96 -21.81 -1.41 -3.80
C ALA A 96 -22.85 -1.86 -2.74
N GLU A 97 -22.68 -3.03 -2.14
CA GLU A 97 -23.60 -3.71 -1.23
C GLU A 97 -22.80 -4.55 -0.21
N GLY A 98 -23.37 -4.71 0.98
CA GLY A 98 -22.81 -5.52 2.06
C GLY A 98 -22.37 -4.72 3.28
N ASP A 99 -22.13 -5.44 4.38
CA ASP A 99 -21.70 -4.88 5.67
C ASP A 99 -20.17 -4.65 5.67
N ASP A 100 -19.68 -3.76 4.80
CA ASP A 100 -18.28 -3.30 4.81
C ASP A 100 -18.19 -1.90 5.47
N PRO A 101 -17.36 -1.72 6.52
CA PRO A 101 -17.21 -0.44 7.21
C PRO A 101 -16.71 0.70 6.29
N VAL A 102 -16.05 0.39 5.17
CA VAL A 102 -15.67 1.36 4.14
C VAL A 102 -16.90 1.87 3.39
N LEU A 103 -17.83 0.98 3.03
CA LEU A 103 -19.06 1.36 2.34
C LEU A 103 -19.93 2.23 3.24
N ASP A 104 -20.09 1.87 4.52
CA ASP A 104 -20.81 2.69 5.49
C ASP A 104 -20.21 4.10 5.62
N ARG A 105 -18.88 4.19 5.57
CA ARG A 105 -18.17 5.46 5.72
C ARG A 105 -18.23 6.33 4.47
N LEU A 106 -18.13 5.74 3.29
CA LEU A 106 -18.05 6.44 2.00
C LEU A 106 -19.42 6.68 1.35
N LEU A 107 -20.41 5.84 1.65
CA LEU A 107 -21.75 5.86 1.07
C LEU A 107 -22.83 6.03 2.18
N PRO A 108 -22.77 7.11 2.99
CA PRO A 108 -23.67 7.29 4.13
C PRO A 108 -25.15 7.36 3.69
N ALA A 109 -26.05 6.84 4.53
CA ALA A 109 -27.48 7.02 4.35
C ALA A 109 -27.87 8.49 4.58
N ALA A 110 -28.77 9.03 3.76
CA ALA A 110 -29.15 10.45 3.80
C ALA A 110 -30.24 10.77 4.83
N TYR A 111 -31.05 9.78 5.18
CA TYR A 111 -31.96 9.84 6.31
C TYR A 111 -31.40 8.87 7.36
N GLY A 112 -31.33 9.30 8.62
CA GLY A 112 -30.95 8.42 9.73
C GLY A 112 -32.00 7.34 9.97
N ASP A 113 -32.01 6.76 11.16
CA ASP A 113 -32.97 5.71 11.55
C ASP A 113 -34.44 6.17 11.62
N ASP A 114 -34.72 7.45 11.33
CA ASP A 114 -36.03 8.08 11.48
C ASP A 114 -37.06 7.64 10.41
N ASP A 115 -36.62 7.15 9.24
CA ASP A 115 -37.51 6.60 8.20
C ASP A 115 -36.80 5.49 7.37
N PRO A 116 -36.87 4.22 7.80
CA PRO A 116 -36.16 3.11 7.16
C PRO A 116 -36.58 2.85 5.70
N GLU A 117 -37.83 3.11 5.34
CA GLU A 117 -38.39 2.80 4.01
C GLU A 117 -37.98 3.88 3.00
N ALA A 118 -38.08 5.16 3.37
CA ALA A 118 -37.56 6.26 2.57
C ALA A 118 -36.02 6.26 2.50
N SER A 119 -35.35 5.86 3.58
CA SER A 119 -33.90 5.63 3.62
C SER A 119 -33.46 4.59 2.61
N ALA A 120 -34.17 3.46 2.49
CA ALA A 120 -33.78 2.36 1.61
C ALA A 120 -33.85 2.72 0.11
N GLU A 121 -34.94 3.34 -0.34
CA GLU A 121 -35.09 3.72 -1.75
C GLU A 121 -34.17 4.88 -2.15
N PHE A 122 -34.03 5.88 -1.29
CA PHE A 122 -33.10 7.00 -1.50
C PHE A 122 -31.65 6.53 -1.47
N ALA A 123 -31.30 5.64 -0.52
CA ALA A 123 -29.97 5.04 -0.44
C ALA A 123 -29.65 4.27 -1.71
N ARG A 124 -30.56 3.47 -2.27
CA ARG A 124 -30.25 2.68 -3.47
C ARG A 124 -29.77 3.54 -4.64
N PHE A 125 -30.56 4.54 -5.05
CA PHE A 125 -30.20 5.40 -6.19
C PHE A 125 -29.08 6.40 -5.88
N THR A 126 -28.98 6.87 -4.63
CA THR A 126 -27.97 7.86 -4.25
C THR A 126 -26.61 7.22 -4.00
N ARG A 127 -26.57 6.02 -3.40
CA ARG A 127 -25.32 5.29 -3.15
C ARG A 127 -24.65 4.88 -4.44
N GLU A 128 -25.41 4.35 -5.41
CA GLU A 128 -24.87 3.99 -6.73
C GLU A 128 -24.24 5.21 -7.43
N ARG A 129 -24.95 6.35 -7.46
CA ARG A 129 -24.42 7.59 -8.04
C ARG A 129 -23.19 8.14 -7.29
N ILE A 130 -23.15 8.03 -5.96
CA ILE A 130 -21.97 8.45 -5.17
C ILE A 130 -20.80 7.51 -5.45
N ALA A 131 -21.03 6.19 -5.46
CA ALA A 131 -20.01 5.20 -5.76
C ALA A 131 -19.42 5.44 -7.14
N GLU A 132 -20.25 5.63 -8.17
CA GLU A 132 -19.80 5.93 -9.53
C GLU A 132 -18.94 7.20 -9.60
N ALA A 133 -19.37 8.27 -8.92
CA ALA A 133 -18.59 9.50 -8.85
C ALA A 133 -17.22 9.28 -8.18
N LYS A 134 -17.15 8.45 -7.13
CA LYS A 134 -15.88 8.11 -6.45
C LYS A 134 -14.98 7.25 -7.33
N ARG A 135 -15.53 6.22 -7.98
CA ARG A 135 -14.81 5.36 -8.93
C ARG A 135 -14.23 6.15 -10.11
N GLY A 136 -14.98 7.13 -10.62
CA GLY A 136 -14.48 8.07 -11.63
C GLY A 136 -13.23 8.86 -11.19
N ARG A 137 -13.14 9.22 -9.91
CA ARG A 137 -11.94 9.88 -9.34
C ARG A 137 -10.75 8.93 -9.22
N LEU A 138 -11.00 7.70 -8.76
CA LEU A 138 -9.96 6.66 -8.68
C LEU A 138 -9.40 6.35 -10.07
N THR A 139 -10.25 6.26 -11.08
CA THR A 139 -9.83 6.10 -12.48
C THR A 139 -8.90 7.25 -12.93
N ARG A 140 -9.23 8.50 -12.60
CA ARG A 140 -8.37 9.65 -12.93
C ARG A 140 -7.03 9.64 -12.18
N LEU A 141 -7.01 9.18 -10.93
CA LEU A 141 -5.78 8.98 -10.16
C LEU A 141 -4.89 7.92 -10.83
N LEU A 142 -5.50 6.82 -11.30
CA LEU A 142 -4.80 5.72 -11.98
C LEU A 142 -4.19 6.08 -13.34
N LEU A 143 -4.61 7.18 -13.98
CA LEU A 143 -4.00 7.60 -15.25
C LEU A 143 -2.49 7.90 -15.13
N LEU A 144 -1.99 8.11 -13.90
CA LEU A 144 -0.56 8.19 -13.63
C LEU A 144 0.23 6.94 -14.01
N SER A 145 -0.35 5.75 -13.85
CA SER A 145 0.35 4.49 -14.06
C SER A 145 0.52 4.14 -15.54
N ALA A 146 -0.02 4.95 -16.45
CA ALA A 146 -0.01 4.69 -17.89
C ALA A 146 1.31 5.11 -18.58
N ASP A 147 2.17 5.88 -17.93
CA ASP A 147 3.50 6.21 -18.46
C ASP A 147 4.51 5.10 -18.12
N GLU A 148 4.58 4.09 -18.98
CA GLU A 148 5.32 2.82 -18.81
C GLU A 148 6.87 2.93 -18.84
N HIS A 149 7.46 4.08 -18.51
CA HIS A 149 8.92 4.25 -18.59
C HIS A 149 9.62 4.11 -17.25
N GLY A 150 9.42 2.98 -16.56
CA GLY A 150 10.36 2.29 -15.64
C GLY A 150 11.14 3.03 -14.54
N ASP A 151 11.03 4.36 -14.40
CA ASP A 151 11.89 5.22 -13.57
C ASP A 151 11.07 6.23 -12.77
N GLY A 152 9.76 5.97 -12.64
CA GLY A 152 8.78 6.87 -12.02
C GLY A 152 7.83 7.52 -13.03
N SER A 153 6.77 8.15 -12.52
CA SER A 153 5.75 8.81 -13.33
C SER A 153 5.65 10.28 -12.93
N ARG A 154 5.65 11.19 -13.91
CA ARG A 154 5.43 12.61 -13.65
C ARG A 154 3.94 12.91 -13.67
N LEU A 155 3.44 13.38 -12.53
CA LEU A 155 2.09 13.93 -12.43
C LEU A 155 2.08 15.38 -12.91
N SER A 156 1.06 15.75 -13.68
CA SER A 156 0.76 17.14 -14.03
C SER A 156 -0.75 17.34 -13.96
N LEU A 157 -1.19 18.25 -13.09
CA LEU A 157 -2.60 18.52 -12.80
C LEU A 157 -2.90 19.99 -13.07
N ASP A 158 -4.01 20.27 -13.73
CA ASP A 158 -4.64 21.58 -13.58
C ASP A 158 -5.38 21.67 -12.21
N GLU A 159 -5.89 22.85 -11.88
CA GLU A 159 -6.58 23.07 -10.60
C GLU A 159 -7.79 22.15 -10.41
N ALA A 160 -8.58 21.90 -11.46
CA ALA A 160 -9.74 21.01 -11.38
C ALA A 160 -9.32 19.56 -11.12
N ALA A 161 -8.29 19.08 -11.80
CA ALA A 161 -7.74 17.76 -11.62
C ALA A 161 -7.08 17.59 -10.24
N ALA A 162 -6.46 18.65 -9.71
CA ALA A 162 -5.92 18.67 -8.35
C ALA A 162 -7.02 18.50 -7.29
N GLN A 163 -8.18 19.13 -7.47
CA GLN A 163 -9.34 18.94 -6.58
C GLN A 163 -9.85 17.49 -6.61
N GLU A 164 -9.99 16.90 -7.79
CA GLU A 164 -10.41 15.50 -7.90
C GLU A 164 -9.39 14.54 -7.28
N TRP A 165 -8.10 14.86 -7.38
CA TRP A 165 -7.01 14.14 -6.72
C TRP A 165 -7.09 14.23 -5.19
N LEU A 166 -7.32 15.41 -4.63
CA LEU A 166 -7.53 15.60 -3.18
C LEU A 166 -8.70 14.76 -2.67
N LEU A 167 -9.81 14.75 -3.41
CA LEU A 167 -10.99 13.94 -3.08
C LEU A 167 -10.68 12.43 -3.15
N ALA A 168 -9.95 11.97 -4.17
CA ALA A 168 -9.53 10.57 -4.29
C ALA A 168 -8.62 10.12 -3.15
N LEU A 169 -7.59 10.92 -2.81
CA LEU A 169 -6.68 10.65 -1.70
C LEU A 169 -7.43 10.60 -0.36
N ASN A 170 -8.38 11.51 -0.16
CA ASN A 170 -9.24 11.50 1.01
C ASN A 170 -10.10 10.23 1.08
N ASP A 171 -10.70 9.79 -0.03
CA ASP A 171 -11.52 8.58 -0.07
C ASP A 171 -10.68 7.32 0.28
N ILE A 172 -9.45 7.23 -0.25
CA ILE A 172 -8.50 6.16 0.10
C ILE A 172 -8.14 6.20 1.60
N ARG A 173 -7.84 7.38 2.15
CA ARG A 173 -7.54 7.54 3.58
C ARG A 173 -8.72 7.15 4.47
N LEU A 174 -9.94 7.52 4.10
CA LEU A 174 -11.15 7.12 4.83
C LEU A 174 -11.36 5.61 4.78
N ALA A 175 -11.14 4.97 3.62
CA ALA A 175 -11.23 3.53 3.48
C ALA A 175 -10.20 2.80 4.35
N LEU A 176 -8.94 3.26 4.34
CA LEU A 176 -7.89 2.72 5.20
C LEU A 176 -8.23 2.92 6.68
N ALA A 177 -8.67 4.11 7.07
CA ALA A 177 -9.05 4.40 8.45
C ALA A 177 -10.21 3.51 8.94
N ALA A 178 -11.21 3.25 8.09
CA ALA A 178 -12.32 2.36 8.42
C ALA A 178 -11.86 0.91 8.65
N ARG A 179 -10.87 0.42 7.88
CA ARG A 179 -10.28 -0.92 8.06
C ARG A 179 -9.31 -1.01 9.23
N ILE A 180 -8.56 0.06 9.49
CA ILE A 180 -7.64 0.16 10.63
C ILE A 180 -8.43 0.32 11.93
N GLY A 181 -9.53 1.07 11.94
CA GLY A 181 -10.21 1.48 13.16
C GLY A 181 -9.61 2.76 13.74
N VAL A 182 -10.46 3.73 14.06
CA VAL A 182 -10.06 5.09 14.48
C VAL A 182 -9.22 5.07 15.75
N ASP A 183 -9.50 4.15 16.66
CA ASP A 183 -8.79 3.94 17.93
C ASP A 183 -7.35 3.46 17.76
N ARG A 184 -7.02 2.86 16.61
CA ARG A 184 -5.67 2.36 16.31
C ARG A 184 -4.85 3.31 15.44
N LEU A 185 -5.44 4.40 14.93
CA LEU A 185 -4.71 5.37 14.11
C LEU A 185 -3.54 5.97 14.91
N GLY A 186 -2.34 5.94 14.31
CA GLY A 186 -1.11 6.38 14.96
C GLY A 186 -0.48 5.37 15.91
N ASP A 187 -1.02 4.15 16.05
CA ASP A 187 -0.35 3.06 16.78
C ASP A 187 0.86 2.58 15.97
N PRO A 188 2.11 2.69 16.49
CA PRO A 188 3.30 2.21 15.79
C PRO A 188 3.27 0.71 15.44
N ARG A 189 2.40 -0.07 16.10
CA ARG A 189 2.22 -1.50 15.83
C ARG A 189 1.51 -1.78 14.51
N LEU A 190 0.91 -0.78 13.87
CA LEU A 190 0.36 -0.90 12.53
C LEU A 190 1.45 -1.23 11.49
N GLY A 191 2.69 -0.82 11.75
CA GLY A 191 3.80 -1.06 10.83
C GLY A 191 3.50 -0.51 9.43
N PRO A 192 3.72 -1.29 8.35
CA PRO A 192 3.61 -0.79 6.98
C PRO A 192 2.29 -0.10 6.62
N ILE A 193 1.16 -0.53 7.18
CA ILE A 193 -0.14 0.09 6.86
C ILE A 193 -0.28 1.47 7.51
N GLY A 194 0.33 1.66 8.69
CA GLY A 194 0.42 2.97 9.34
C GLY A 194 1.30 3.92 8.53
N ASP A 195 2.46 3.44 8.09
CA ASP A 195 3.39 4.23 7.26
C ASP A 195 2.73 4.70 5.95
N VAL A 196 1.97 3.83 5.29
CA VAL A 196 1.19 4.17 4.09
C VAL A 196 0.11 5.20 4.40
N TYR A 197 -0.62 5.04 5.50
CA TYR A 197 -1.64 6.01 5.91
C TYR A 197 -1.04 7.40 6.16
N ASP A 198 0.09 7.47 6.86
CA ASP A 198 0.77 8.73 7.14
C ASP A 198 1.35 9.36 5.87
N TRP A 199 1.94 8.55 4.97
CA TRP A 199 2.42 9.00 3.67
C TRP A 199 1.31 9.62 2.81
N LEU A 200 0.13 9.00 2.74
CA LEU A 200 -1.03 9.58 2.05
C LEU A 200 -1.45 10.93 2.65
N GLY A 201 -1.30 11.08 3.98
CA GLY A 201 -1.61 12.32 4.68
C GLY A 201 -0.64 13.43 4.33
N TRP A 202 0.65 13.10 4.30
CA TRP A 202 1.68 14.02 3.82
C TRP A 202 1.44 14.42 2.36
N LEU A 203 1.13 13.46 1.49
CA LEU A 203 0.86 13.70 0.07
C LEU A 203 -0.36 14.63 -0.11
N GLN A 204 -1.46 14.37 0.59
CA GLN A 204 -2.66 15.21 0.54
C GLN A 204 -2.38 16.63 1.03
N SER A 205 -1.66 16.79 2.15
CA SER A 205 -1.29 18.12 2.68
C SER A 205 -0.43 18.89 1.68
N GLY A 206 0.58 18.24 1.08
CA GLY A 206 1.44 18.89 0.10
C GLY A 206 0.69 19.37 -1.15
N LEU A 207 -0.29 18.59 -1.63
CA LEU A 207 -1.14 19.02 -2.75
C LEU A 207 -2.05 20.18 -2.34
N LEU A 208 -2.66 20.10 -1.16
CA LEU A 208 -3.54 21.15 -0.63
C LEU A 208 -2.80 22.48 -0.47
N ASP A 209 -1.63 22.46 0.15
CA ASP A 209 -0.79 23.66 0.33
C ASP A 209 -0.41 24.30 -1.01
N THR A 210 -0.21 23.47 -2.05
CA THR A 210 0.13 23.94 -3.41
C THR A 210 -1.09 24.46 -4.18
N VAL A 211 -2.29 24.01 -3.85
CA VAL A 211 -3.54 24.52 -4.42
C VAL A 211 -3.87 25.89 -3.82
N ASP A 212 -3.72 26.04 -2.50
CA ASP A 212 -4.07 27.25 -1.76
C ASP A 212 -3.03 28.40 -1.88
N GLY A 213 -1.79 28.08 -2.29
CA GLY A 213 -0.68 29.03 -2.49
C GLY A 213 -0.61 29.65 -3.87
#